data_AF-A0AAW4JHU8-F1
#
_entry.id   AF-A0AAW4JHU8-F1
#
_cell.length_a   1.000
_cell.length_b   1.000
_cell.length_c   1.000
_cell.angle_alpha   90.00
_cell.angle_beta   90.00
_cell.angle_gamma   90.00
#
_symmetry.space_group_name_H-M   'P 1'
#
loop_
_entity.id
_entity.type
_entity.pdbx_description
1 polymer ?
#
loop_
_entity_poly.entity_id
_entity_poly.type
_entity_poly.pdbx_seq_one_letter_code
_entity_poly.pdbx_strand_id
1 'polypeptide(L)'
;MTAEISTVPALPPVHRGPFRPGDRVQLTDPKGRMHTVTLEPGKEFHTHRGILKHDTLIGLPDGSVVTTAGGGTAFLALRPLLSDYVLSMPRGAQVIYPKDSAQIVAMGDIFPGAKVLEAGAGSGALSCSLLRAVGTEGELHSFELRDDFAQIARRNVEAFFNGPHPAWRLHVGDVADCAETGFDRIILDMLTPWEMLDMVERALVPGGVLIGYVATTPQLSELVEALRERGGWTEPRAWESLVRDWHAEGLAVRPDHRMIAHTAFLVSARKLAPGVTAPPRRRKPSKGAEAYAQRRDALRAAAAARAAEEPEQS
;
A
#
# COMPACT_ATOMS: atom_id res chain seq x y z
N MET A 1 16.00 39.95 14.11
CA MET A 1 15.97 38.52 13.76
C MET A 1 14.67 38.24 13.05
N THR A 2 14.66 38.32 11.72
CA THR A 2 13.57 37.84 10.89
C THR A 2 13.63 36.31 10.92
N ALA A 3 12.60 35.67 11.47
CA ALA A 3 12.47 34.22 11.44
C ALA A 3 12.43 33.77 9.97
N GLU A 4 13.35 32.91 9.57
CA GLU A 4 13.24 32.16 8.32
C GLU A 4 11.94 31.36 8.38
N ILE A 5 10.96 31.77 7.58
CA ILE A 5 9.78 30.95 7.33
C ILE A 5 10.31 29.72 6.60
N SER A 6 10.45 28.61 7.32
CA SER A 6 10.69 27.30 6.72
C SER A 6 9.58 27.08 5.69
N THR A 7 9.91 27.20 4.41
CA THR A 7 8.95 26.99 3.33
C THR A 7 8.72 25.49 3.21
N VAL A 8 7.70 25.00 3.90
CA VAL A 8 7.22 23.63 3.71
C VAL A 8 6.96 23.45 2.22
N PRO A 9 7.58 22.45 1.57
CA PRO A 9 7.33 22.20 0.16
C PRO A 9 5.83 21.96 -0.02
N ALA A 10 5.21 22.67 -0.97
CA ALA A 10 3.84 22.37 -1.35
C ALA A 10 3.78 20.90 -1.80
N LEU A 11 2.71 20.19 -1.42
CA LEU A 11 2.44 18.86 -1.94
C LEU A 11 2.56 18.88 -3.48
N PRO A 12 3.19 17.87 -4.11
CA PRO A 12 3.11 17.71 -5.55
C PRO A 12 1.64 17.80 -5.96
N PRO A 13 1.30 18.60 -6.99
CA PRO A 13 -0.09 18.90 -7.27
C PRO A 13 -0.83 17.63 -7.72
N VAL A 14 -1.67 17.10 -6.84
CA VAL A 14 -2.88 16.42 -7.30
C VAL A 14 -3.78 17.55 -7.82
N HIS A 15 -3.68 17.81 -9.12
CA HIS A 15 -4.22 19.03 -9.76
C HIS A 15 -5.68 19.27 -9.39
N ARG A 16 -5.99 20.53 -9.06
CA ARG A 16 -7.35 21.03 -8.78
C ARG A 16 -7.74 22.07 -9.83
N GLY A 17 -9.04 22.29 -9.97
CA GLY A 17 -9.59 23.25 -10.92
C GLY A 17 -9.66 22.68 -12.34
N PRO A 18 -9.61 23.53 -13.37
CA PRO A 18 -9.69 23.07 -14.76
C PRO A 18 -8.57 22.09 -15.14
N PHE A 19 -8.84 21.21 -16.10
CA PHE A 19 -7.87 20.27 -16.63
C PHE A 19 -6.65 20.96 -17.22
N ARG A 20 -5.47 20.39 -17.00
CA ARG A 20 -4.18 20.91 -17.47
C ARG A 20 -3.40 19.86 -18.27
N PRO A 21 -2.44 20.27 -19.11
CA PRO A 21 -1.43 19.36 -19.63
C PRO A 21 -0.78 18.56 -18.48
N GLY A 22 -0.61 17.25 -18.68
CA GLY A 22 -0.10 16.31 -17.67
C GLY A 22 -1.17 15.67 -16.79
N ASP A 23 -2.39 16.23 -16.72
CA ASP A 23 -3.47 15.63 -15.94
C ASP A 23 -3.83 14.23 -16.46
N ARG A 24 -3.97 13.27 -15.54
CA ARG A 24 -4.67 12.02 -15.85
C ARG A 24 -6.17 12.27 -15.81
N VAL A 25 -6.87 11.84 -16.85
CA VAL A 25 -8.32 11.95 -16.98
C VAL A 25 -8.90 10.59 -17.29
N GLN A 26 -9.91 10.22 -16.51
CA GLN A 26 -10.74 9.06 -16.74
C GLN A 26 -11.98 9.49 -17.52
N LEU A 27 -12.17 8.85 -18.68
CA LEU A 27 -13.26 9.07 -19.61
C LEU A 27 -14.24 7.91 -19.49
N THR A 28 -15.47 8.21 -19.09
CA THR A 28 -16.55 7.22 -18.93
C THR A 28 -17.59 7.37 -20.02
N ASP A 29 -17.82 6.31 -20.78
CA ASP A 29 -18.82 6.28 -21.86
C ASP A 29 -20.26 6.05 -21.32
N PRO A 30 -21.31 6.14 -22.15
CA PRO A 30 -22.70 5.94 -21.72
C PRO A 30 -23.02 4.50 -21.27
N LYS A 31 -22.11 3.54 -21.50
CA LYS A 31 -22.20 2.15 -21.03
C LYS A 31 -21.39 1.93 -19.75
N GLY A 32 -20.84 2.99 -19.15
CA GLY A 32 -19.99 2.92 -17.96
C GLY A 32 -18.58 2.41 -18.21
N ARG A 33 -18.13 2.28 -19.48
CA ARG A 33 -16.76 1.85 -19.79
C ARG A 33 -15.80 3.00 -19.52
N MET A 34 -14.76 2.71 -18.77
CA MET A 34 -13.75 3.69 -18.36
C MET A 34 -12.48 3.55 -19.19
N HIS A 35 -11.93 4.67 -19.62
CA HIS A 35 -10.62 4.79 -20.26
C HIS A 35 -9.79 5.83 -19.53
N THR A 36 -8.49 5.61 -19.36
CA THR A 36 -7.62 6.61 -18.71
C THR A 36 -6.60 7.14 -19.71
N VAL A 37 -6.51 8.46 -19.82
CA VAL A 37 -5.55 9.16 -20.68
C VAL A 37 -4.74 10.16 -19.86
N THR A 38 -3.54 10.48 -20.32
CA THR A 38 -2.77 11.63 -19.83
C THR A 38 -2.91 12.75 -20.85
N LEU A 39 -3.37 13.93 -20.41
CA LEU A 39 -3.59 15.07 -21.29
C LEU A 39 -2.27 15.62 -21.80
N GLU A 40 -2.18 15.80 -23.11
CA GLU A 40 -1.02 16.28 -23.82
C GLU A 40 -1.54 17.15 -24.97
N PRO A 41 -1.11 18.42 -25.08
CA PRO A 41 -1.57 19.31 -26.14
C PRO A 41 -1.37 18.71 -27.53
N GLY A 42 -2.35 18.86 -28.41
CA GLY A 42 -2.33 18.34 -29.78
C GLY A 42 -2.47 16.81 -29.93
N LYS A 43 -2.54 16.05 -28.83
CA LYS A 43 -2.70 14.60 -28.87
C LYS A 43 -4.17 14.20 -29.01
N GLU A 44 -4.38 13.04 -29.60
CA GLU A 44 -5.70 12.46 -29.84
C GLU A 44 -5.86 11.11 -29.13
N PHE A 45 -7.02 10.91 -28.50
CA PHE A 45 -7.43 9.63 -27.94
C PHE A 45 -8.37 8.94 -28.93
N HIS A 46 -7.93 7.79 -29.44
CA HIS A 46 -8.69 6.99 -30.40
C HIS A 46 -9.54 5.96 -29.68
N THR A 47 -10.83 5.96 -29.97
CA THR A 47 -11.76 4.91 -29.52
C THR A 47 -12.44 4.27 -30.72
N HIS A 48 -13.04 3.10 -30.50
CA HIS A 48 -13.96 2.50 -31.45
C HIS A 48 -15.19 3.37 -31.77
N ARG A 49 -15.41 4.48 -31.06
CA ARG A 49 -16.55 5.40 -31.22
C ARG A 49 -16.13 6.82 -31.65
N GLY A 50 -14.96 6.93 -32.25
CA GLY A 50 -14.41 8.17 -32.77
C GLY A 50 -13.23 8.70 -31.96
N ILE A 51 -12.80 9.89 -32.35
CA ILE A 51 -11.58 10.54 -31.88
C ILE A 51 -11.95 11.66 -30.92
N LEU A 52 -11.24 11.72 -29.79
CA LEU A 52 -11.32 12.81 -28.81
C LEU A 52 -9.98 13.53 -28.76
N LYS A 53 -9.95 14.83 -29.05
CA LYS A 53 -8.73 15.64 -28.97
C LYS A 53 -8.48 16.05 -27.52
N HIS A 54 -7.25 15.93 -27.04
CA HIS A 54 -6.92 16.35 -25.67
C HIS A 54 -7.15 17.85 -25.46
N ASP A 55 -6.96 18.66 -26.50
CA ASP A 55 -7.21 20.11 -26.45
C ASP A 55 -8.67 20.47 -26.16
N THR A 56 -9.64 19.58 -26.40
CA THR A 56 -11.04 19.82 -26.02
C THR A 56 -11.30 19.58 -24.54
N LEU A 57 -10.39 18.92 -23.84
CA LEU A 57 -10.46 18.66 -22.40
C LEU A 57 -9.68 19.71 -21.61
N ILE A 58 -8.51 20.11 -22.08
CA ILE A 58 -7.64 21.08 -21.41
C ILE A 58 -8.39 22.41 -21.22
N GLY A 59 -8.38 22.93 -19.99
CA GLY A 59 -9.08 24.15 -19.60
C GLY A 59 -10.54 23.95 -19.21
N LEU A 60 -11.13 22.77 -19.42
CA LEU A 60 -12.48 22.47 -18.92
C LEU A 60 -12.47 22.15 -17.42
N PRO A 61 -13.55 22.45 -16.69
CA PRO A 61 -13.72 21.99 -15.31
C PRO A 61 -13.73 20.46 -15.21
N ASP A 62 -13.28 19.94 -14.07
CA ASP A 62 -13.44 18.53 -13.70
C ASP A 62 -14.93 18.14 -13.68
N GLY A 63 -15.28 16.96 -14.18
CA GLY A 63 -16.67 16.52 -14.34
C GLY A 63 -17.37 17.05 -15.60
N SER A 64 -16.63 17.61 -16.56
CA SER A 64 -17.19 18.03 -17.85
C SER A 64 -17.53 16.84 -18.76
N VAL A 65 -18.51 17.02 -19.64
CA VAL A 65 -18.85 16.07 -20.71
C VAL A 65 -18.29 16.57 -22.03
N VAL A 66 -17.58 15.70 -22.75
CA VAL A 66 -17.03 15.97 -24.08
C VAL A 66 -17.52 14.94 -25.08
N THR A 67 -17.72 15.35 -26.33
CA THR A 67 -18.24 14.48 -27.39
C THR A 67 -17.18 14.25 -28.45
N THR A 68 -17.05 13.01 -28.93
CA THR A 68 -16.14 12.70 -30.05
C THR A 68 -16.52 13.47 -31.31
N ALA A 69 -15.52 13.72 -32.17
CA ALA A 69 -15.70 14.48 -33.40
C ALA A 69 -16.88 13.93 -34.25
N GLY A 70 -17.64 14.83 -34.87
CA GLY A 70 -18.82 14.48 -35.69
C GLY A 70 -20.12 14.24 -34.89
N GLY A 71 -20.17 14.64 -33.62
CA GLY A 71 -21.38 14.47 -32.79
C GLY A 71 -21.57 13.04 -32.29
N GLY A 72 -20.46 12.31 -32.09
CA GLY A 72 -20.46 10.90 -31.74
C GLY A 72 -20.80 10.60 -30.28
N THR A 73 -19.94 9.84 -29.61
CA THR A 73 -20.18 9.39 -28.22
C THR A 73 -19.77 10.47 -27.23
N ALA A 74 -20.65 10.75 -26.26
CA ALA A 74 -20.35 11.60 -25.11
C ALA A 74 -19.55 10.82 -24.05
N PHE A 75 -18.54 11.45 -23.48
CA PHE A 75 -17.71 10.93 -22.40
C PHE A 75 -17.74 11.90 -21.22
N LEU A 76 -18.01 11.38 -20.02
CA LEU A 76 -17.78 12.10 -18.77
C LEU A 76 -16.29 12.07 -18.47
N ALA A 77 -15.68 13.24 -18.31
CA ALA A 77 -14.26 13.41 -17.97
C ALA A 77 -14.11 13.74 -16.50
N LEU A 78 -13.41 12.88 -15.75
CA LEU A 78 -13.10 13.07 -14.34
C LEU A 78 -11.62 12.82 -14.08
N ARG A 79 -11.00 13.54 -13.15
CA ARG A 79 -9.73 13.09 -12.60
C ARG A 79 -9.95 11.78 -11.82
N PRO A 80 -9.14 10.74 -12.04
CA PRO A 80 -9.30 9.49 -11.31
C PRO A 80 -9.03 9.71 -9.82
N LEU A 81 -9.89 9.15 -8.97
CA LEU A 81 -9.59 9.03 -7.55
C LEU A 81 -8.38 8.09 -7.36
N LEU A 82 -7.77 8.10 -6.17
CA LEU A 82 -6.69 7.14 -5.89
C LEU A 82 -7.17 5.69 -6.05
N SER A 83 -8.40 5.40 -5.61
CA SER A 83 -9.00 4.07 -5.78
C SER A 83 -9.09 3.66 -7.24
N ASP A 84 -9.44 4.58 -8.14
CA ASP A 84 -9.59 4.32 -9.58
C ASP A 84 -8.21 4.16 -10.23
N TYR A 85 -7.26 5.01 -9.82
CA TYR A 85 -5.87 4.95 -10.24
C TYR A 85 -5.24 3.60 -9.89
N VAL A 86 -5.37 3.16 -8.64
CA VAL A 86 -4.76 1.92 -8.14
C VAL A 86 -5.25 0.70 -8.91
N LEU A 87 -6.52 0.68 -9.30
CA LEU A 87 -7.08 -0.46 -10.02
C LEU A 87 -6.70 -0.48 -11.50
N SER A 88 -6.32 0.67 -12.08
CA SER A 88 -6.03 0.83 -13.51
C SER A 88 -4.55 1.08 -13.85
N MET A 89 -3.70 1.28 -12.84
CA MET A 89 -2.26 1.51 -13.03
C MET A 89 -1.55 0.30 -13.66
N PRO A 90 -0.46 0.51 -14.43
CA PRO A 90 0.43 -0.56 -14.83
C PRO A 90 0.95 -1.35 -13.63
N ARG A 91 0.92 -2.68 -13.70
CA ARG A 91 1.30 -3.56 -12.58
C ARG A 91 2.58 -4.32 -12.92
N GLY A 92 3.56 -4.24 -12.02
CA GLY A 92 4.70 -5.16 -11.98
C GLY A 92 4.44 -6.32 -11.02
N ALA A 93 3.92 -5.97 -9.83
CA ALA A 93 3.46 -6.88 -8.81
C ALA A 93 1.95 -6.72 -8.57
N GLN A 94 1.35 -7.69 -7.88
CA GLN A 94 -0.01 -7.58 -7.38
C GLN A 94 -0.11 -6.37 -6.43
N VAL A 95 -1.18 -5.57 -6.58
CA VAL A 95 -1.39 -4.37 -5.76
C VAL A 95 -2.23 -4.69 -4.53
N ILE A 96 -1.94 -3.99 -3.43
CA ILE A 96 -2.85 -3.89 -2.29
C ILE A 96 -4.12 -3.16 -2.75
N TYR A 97 -5.27 -3.76 -2.46
CA TYR A 97 -6.56 -3.20 -2.88
C TYR A 97 -6.95 -1.97 -2.06
N PRO A 98 -7.73 -1.02 -2.61
CA PRO A 98 -8.11 0.20 -1.91
C PRO A 98 -8.75 -0.03 -0.53
N LYS A 99 -9.55 -1.08 -0.37
CA LYS A 99 -10.17 -1.45 0.92
C LYS A 99 -9.12 -1.76 2.00
N ASP A 100 -8.01 -2.38 1.60
CA ASP A 100 -6.95 -2.80 2.51
C ASP A 100 -6.02 -1.62 2.79
N SER A 101 -5.64 -0.85 1.77
CA SER A 101 -4.88 0.40 1.94
C SER A 101 -5.57 1.36 2.90
N ALA A 102 -6.91 1.49 2.80
CA ALA A 102 -7.69 2.32 3.73
C ALA A 102 -7.59 1.81 5.17
N GLN A 103 -7.64 0.48 5.39
CA GLN A 103 -7.46 -0.11 6.71
C GLN A 103 -6.03 -0.01 7.21
N ILE A 104 -5.01 -0.13 6.35
CA ILE A 104 -3.61 0.07 6.72
C ILE A 104 -3.39 1.51 7.19
N VAL A 105 -3.91 2.50 6.46
CA VAL A 105 -3.81 3.91 6.84
C VAL A 105 -4.52 4.16 8.17
N ALA A 106 -5.77 3.70 8.32
CA ALA A 106 -6.58 3.99 9.50
C ALA A 106 -6.17 3.17 10.74
N MET A 107 -6.02 1.85 10.60
CA MET A 107 -5.67 0.95 11.72
C MET A 107 -4.18 0.99 12.03
N GLY A 108 -3.35 1.33 11.05
CA GLY A 108 -1.93 1.65 11.27
C GLY A 108 -1.73 3.03 11.87
N ASP A 109 -2.78 3.85 11.94
CA ASP A 109 -2.71 5.22 12.45
C ASP A 109 -1.58 5.99 11.76
N ILE A 110 -1.59 6.01 10.43
CA ILE A 110 -0.63 6.78 9.63
C ILE A 110 -1.06 8.25 9.69
N PHE A 111 -0.23 9.10 10.27
CA PHE A 111 -0.54 10.50 10.56
C PHE A 111 0.36 11.47 9.79
N PRO A 112 -0.06 12.73 9.58
CA PRO A 112 0.78 13.76 8.96
C PRO A 112 2.07 13.98 9.76
N GLY A 113 3.22 13.96 9.08
CA GLY A 113 4.54 14.07 9.72
C GLY A 113 5.14 12.75 10.19
N ALA A 114 4.43 11.62 10.08
CA ALA A 114 4.97 10.32 10.50
C ALA A 114 6.16 9.89 9.64
N LYS A 115 7.13 9.22 10.27
CA LYS A 115 8.18 8.47 9.58
C LYS A 115 7.75 7.01 9.41
N VAL A 116 7.52 6.60 8.18
CA VAL A 116 6.93 5.30 7.81
C VAL A 116 7.90 4.49 6.98
N LEU A 117 8.05 3.20 7.28
CA LEU A 117 8.70 2.23 6.41
C LEU A 117 7.64 1.34 5.77
N GLU A 118 7.73 1.11 4.46
CA GLU A 118 7.07 -0.01 3.81
C GLU A 118 8.12 -0.92 3.14
N ALA A 119 7.90 -2.23 3.15
CA ALA A 119 8.73 -3.16 2.40
C ALA A 119 7.84 -4.07 1.55
N GLY A 120 8.18 -4.13 0.26
CA GLY A 120 7.28 -4.56 -0.81
C GLY A 120 6.62 -3.35 -1.49
N ALA A 121 7.41 -2.42 -2.05
CA ALA A 121 6.84 -1.29 -2.79
C ALA A 121 6.00 -1.77 -3.98
N GLY A 122 6.40 -2.87 -4.63
CA GLY A 122 5.66 -3.54 -5.67
C GLY A 122 5.36 -2.61 -6.84
N SER A 123 4.08 -2.31 -7.08
CA SER A 123 3.68 -1.36 -8.13
C SER A 123 3.50 0.08 -7.61
N GLY A 124 3.66 0.36 -6.31
CA GLY A 124 3.52 1.69 -5.71
C GLY A 124 2.12 2.08 -5.24
N ALA A 125 1.18 1.11 -5.21
CA ALA A 125 -0.22 1.37 -4.86
C ALA A 125 -0.39 1.79 -3.39
N LEU A 126 0.21 1.05 -2.47
CA LEU A 126 0.20 1.40 -1.05
C LEU A 126 1.01 2.67 -0.79
N SER A 127 2.16 2.83 -1.47
CA SER A 127 3.01 4.01 -1.37
C SER A 127 2.21 5.29 -1.64
N CYS A 128 1.34 5.31 -2.66
CA CYS A 128 0.46 6.45 -2.93
C CYS A 128 -0.49 6.78 -1.77
N SER A 129 -1.05 5.76 -1.10
CA SER A 129 -1.91 5.94 0.08
C SER A 129 -1.13 6.46 1.28
N LEU A 130 0.06 5.91 1.54
CA LEU A 130 0.92 6.32 2.65
C LEU A 130 1.43 7.76 2.44
N LEU A 131 1.91 8.11 1.25
CA LEU A 131 2.38 9.46 0.92
C LEU A 131 1.29 10.52 1.12
N ARG A 132 0.04 10.21 0.74
CA ARG A 132 -1.11 11.09 1.03
C ARG A 132 -1.35 11.27 2.53
N ALA A 133 -1.16 10.24 3.33
CA ALA A 133 -1.42 10.27 4.77
C ALA A 133 -0.30 11.00 5.54
N VAL A 134 0.97 10.77 5.20
CA VAL A 134 2.12 11.40 5.88
C VAL A 134 2.33 12.86 5.47
N GLY A 135 1.87 13.26 4.29
CA GLY A 135 2.04 14.63 3.78
C GLY A 135 3.49 14.96 3.39
N THR A 136 3.81 16.24 3.20
CA THR A 136 5.17 16.68 2.83
C THR A 136 6.13 16.81 3.99
N GLU A 137 5.61 16.81 5.23
CA GLU A 137 6.41 16.93 6.45
C GLU A 137 6.78 15.57 7.05
N GLY A 138 6.17 14.48 6.56
CA GLY A 138 6.53 13.12 6.96
C GLY A 138 7.59 12.51 6.03
N GLU A 139 7.86 11.22 6.25
CA GLU A 139 8.80 10.45 5.44
C GLU A 139 8.23 9.06 5.16
N LEU A 140 8.33 8.61 3.91
CA LEU A 140 8.07 7.23 3.52
C LEU A 140 9.34 6.62 2.92
N HIS A 141 9.85 5.58 3.59
CA HIS A 141 10.95 4.76 3.11
C HIS A 141 10.36 3.46 2.55
N SER A 142 10.32 3.36 1.23
CA SER A 142 9.85 2.16 0.53
C SER A 142 11.04 1.30 0.12
N PHE A 143 11.04 0.03 0.51
CA PHE A 143 12.02 -0.96 0.07
C PHE A 143 11.41 -1.90 -0.96
N GLU A 144 12.16 -2.13 -2.04
CA GLU A 144 11.82 -3.11 -3.07
C GLU A 144 13.08 -3.87 -3.48
N LEU A 145 13.02 -5.19 -3.40
CA LEU A 145 14.17 -6.05 -3.66
C LEU A 145 14.56 -6.04 -5.14
N ARG A 146 13.58 -5.92 -6.04
CA ARG A 146 13.80 -6.01 -7.47
C ARG A 146 13.79 -4.64 -8.14
N ASP A 147 14.89 -4.28 -8.80
CA ASP A 147 15.01 -2.99 -9.48
C ASP A 147 13.89 -2.76 -10.53
N ASP A 148 13.50 -3.79 -11.29
CA ASP A 148 12.44 -3.66 -12.29
C ASP A 148 11.09 -3.25 -11.67
N PHE A 149 10.76 -3.79 -10.50
CA PHE A 149 9.57 -3.41 -9.73
C PHE A 149 9.73 -2.03 -9.10
N ALA A 150 10.91 -1.70 -8.58
CA ALA A 150 11.19 -0.37 -8.05
C ALA A 150 10.99 0.73 -9.12
N GLN A 151 11.44 0.50 -10.35
CA GLN A 151 11.21 1.45 -11.44
C GLN A 151 9.72 1.56 -11.81
N ILE A 152 8.95 0.47 -11.72
CA ILE A 152 7.48 0.51 -11.92
C ILE A 152 6.82 1.33 -10.81
N ALA A 153 7.15 1.08 -9.54
CA ALA A 153 6.67 1.85 -8.41
C ALA A 153 6.99 3.34 -8.59
N ARG A 154 8.23 3.70 -8.95
CA ARG A 154 8.62 5.08 -9.21
C ARG A 154 7.75 5.75 -10.26
N ARG A 155 7.64 5.14 -11.45
CA ARG A 155 6.81 5.69 -12.52
C ARG A 155 5.36 5.86 -12.09
N ASN A 156 4.80 4.89 -11.37
CA ASN A 156 3.41 4.95 -10.96
C ASN A 156 3.16 6.00 -9.86
N VAL A 157 4.01 6.06 -8.84
CA VAL A 157 3.87 7.07 -7.78
C VAL A 157 4.03 8.46 -8.36
N GLU A 158 5.07 8.69 -9.18
CA GLU A 158 5.28 9.99 -9.82
C GLU A 158 4.18 10.36 -10.81
N ALA A 159 3.64 9.40 -11.55
CA ALA A 159 2.49 9.64 -12.44
C ALA A 159 1.22 10.03 -11.68
N PHE A 160 1.05 9.56 -10.44
CA PHE A 160 -0.09 9.93 -9.61
C PHE A 160 0.06 11.31 -8.97
N PHE A 161 1.26 11.64 -8.49
CA PHE A 161 1.59 12.92 -7.87
C PHE A 161 2.02 14.00 -8.86
N ASN A 162 2.08 13.66 -10.15
CA ASN A 162 2.57 14.51 -11.22
C ASN A 162 4.00 15.04 -10.96
N GLY A 163 4.88 14.13 -10.53
CA GLY A 163 6.28 14.39 -10.22
C GLY A 163 6.76 13.66 -8.96
N PRO A 164 8.05 13.81 -8.61
CA PRO A 164 8.61 13.22 -7.40
C PRO A 164 7.95 13.79 -6.14
N HIS A 165 7.65 12.92 -5.18
CA HIS A 165 7.11 13.33 -3.89
C HIS A 165 8.25 13.57 -2.88
N PRO A 166 8.33 14.75 -2.22
CA PRO A 166 9.48 15.10 -1.39
C PRO A 166 9.66 14.21 -0.16
N ALA A 167 8.56 13.69 0.39
CA ALA A 167 8.59 12.74 1.51
C ALA A 167 9.01 11.31 1.11
N TRP A 168 9.18 11.02 -0.18
CA TRP A 168 9.38 9.64 -0.62
C TRP A 168 10.84 9.28 -0.89
N ARG A 169 11.29 8.18 -0.28
CA ARG A 169 12.60 7.58 -0.51
C ARG A 169 12.40 6.12 -0.92
N LEU A 170 12.69 5.82 -2.18
CA LEU A 170 12.63 4.46 -2.71
C LEU A 170 14.04 3.84 -2.70
N HIS A 171 14.18 2.74 -1.97
CA HIS A 171 15.40 1.96 -1.81
C HIS A 171 15.30 0.66 -2.61
N VAL A 172 16.29 0.39 -3.45
CA VAL A 172 16.41 -0.88 -4.17
C VAL A 172 17.34 -1.80 -3.39
N GLY A 173 16.82 -2.91 -2.88
CA GLY A 173 17.55 -3.84 -2.03
C GLY A 173 16.70 -4.49 -0.96
N ASP A 174 17.34 -5.32 -0.14
CA ASP A 174 16.67 -5.99 0.98
C ASP A 174 16.40 -4.99 2.11
N VAL A 175 15.19 -5.05 2.68
CA VAL A 175 14.82 -4.23 3.84
C VAL A 175 15.63 -4.63 5.09
N ALA A 176 16.14 -5.87 5.16
CA ALA A 176 16.98 -6.33 6.26
C ALA A 176 18.19 -5.40 6.50
N ASP A 177 18.72 -4.81 5.43
CA ASP A 177 19.86 -3.89 5.43
C ASP A 177 19.51 -2.46 5.85
N CYS A 178 18.24 -2.16 6.15
CA CYS A 178 17.81 -0.85 6.61
C CYS A 178 18.54 -0.45 7.90
N ALA A 179 19.43 0.53 7.80
CA ALA A 179 20.17 1.10 8.93
C ALA A 179 19.40 2.22 9.65
N GLU A 180 18.33 2.72 9.04
CA GLU A 180 17.54 3.80 9.61
C GLU A 180 16.69 3.33 10.80
N THR A 181 16.51 4.22 11.77
CA THR A 181 15.69 3.99 12.95
C THR A 181 14.77 5.18 13.20
N GLY A 182 13.93 5.08 14.24
CA GLY A 182 12.99 6.14 14.58
C GLY A 182 11.71 6.09 13.75
N PHE A 183 11.37 4.94 13.16
CA PHE A 183 10.12 4.79 12.44
C PHE A 183 8.94 4.75 13.41
N ASP A 184 7.91 5.55 13.12
CA ASP A 184 6.64 5.54 13.83
C ASP A 184 5.81 4.32 13.46
N ARG A 185 5.90 3.91 12.19
CA ARG A 185 5.06 2.88 11.56
C ARG A 185 5.89 2.04 10.59
N ILE A 186 5.67 0.73 10.60
CA ILE A 186 6.28 -0.19 9.63
C ILE A 186 5.17 -1.07 9.01
N ILE A 187 5.14 -1.15 7.69
CA ILE A 187 4.23 -2.00 6.92
C ILE A 187 5.03 -3.02 6.11
N LEU A 188 4.72 -4.30 6.26
CA LEU A 188 5.38 -5.39 5.52
C LEU A 188 4.37 -6.09 4.61
N ASP A 189 4.57 -5.99 3.30
CA ASP A 189 3.85 -6.74 2.26
C ASP A 189 4.83 -7.64 1.50
N MET A 190 5.07 -8.82 2.07
CA MET A 190 6.07 -9.75 1.56
C MET A 190 5.76 -11.19 1.96
N LEU A 191 6.48 -12.14 1.37
CA LEU A 191 6.23 -13.57 1.58
C LEU A 191 6.56 -14.02 3.01
N THR A 192 7.63 -13.48 3.60
CA THR A 192 8.21 -13.92 4.89
C THR A 192 8.43 -12.77 5.88
N PRO A 193 7.39 -12.01 6.26
CA PRO A 193 7.53 -10.82 7.11
C PRO A 193 8.12 -11.12 8.50
N TRP A 194 8.04 -12.37 8.98
CA TRP A 194 8.63 -12.81 10.25
C TRP A 194 10.16 -12.81 10.24
N GLU A 195 10.81 -12.93 9.07
CA GLU A 195 12.26 -12.87 8.93
C GLU A 195 12.79 -11.45 9.13
N MET A 196 11.95 -10.43 8.93
CA MET A 196 12.32 -9.03 9.07
C MET A 196 12.16 -8.49 10.49
N LEU A 197 11.70 -9.30 11.44
CA LEU A 197 11.37 -8.83 12.79
C LEU A 197 12.58 -8.27 13.56
N ASP A 198 13.80 -8.75 13.32
CA ASP A 198 15.00 -8.16 13.93
C ASP A 198 15.24 -6.72 13.44
N MET A 199 15.04 -6.46 12.15
CA MET A 199 15.10 -5.11 11.58
C MET A 199 13.96 -4.24 12.13
N VAL A 200 12.73 -4.77 12.16
CA VAL A 200 11.57 -4.04 12.71
C VAL A 200 11.81 -3.64 14.16
N GLU A 201 12.30 -4.56 14.99
CA GLU A 201 12.59 -4.31 16.41
C GLU A 201 13.71 -3.29 16.59
N ARG A 202 14.71 -3.26 15.71
CA ARG A 202 15.75 -2.22 15.73
C ARG A 202 15.18 -0.86 15.32
N ALA A 203 14.39 -0.82 14.25
CA ALA A 203 14.04 0.40 13.54
C ALA A 203 12.81 1.14 14.11
N LEU A 204 11.84 0.40 14.66
CA LEU A 204 10.56 0.94 15.15
C LEU A 204 10.68 1.55 16.56
N VAL A 205 10.07 2.71 16.80
CA VAL A 205 10.03 3.33 18.13
C VAL A 205 9.17 2.55 19.12
N PRO A 206 9.43 2.63 20.45
CA PRO A 206 8.48 2.17 21.46
C PRO A 206 7.08 2.77 21.26
N GLY A 207 6.05 1.94 21.29
CA GLY A 207 4.67 2.33 20.99
C GLY A 207 4.36 2.47 19.50
N GLY A 208 5.34 2.36 18.61
CA GLY A 208 5.16 2.33 17.16
C GLY A 208 4.36 1.11 16.72
N VAL A 209 3.79 1.19 15.52
CA VAL A 209 2.86 0.16 14.98
C VAL A 209 3.54 -0.62 13.85
N LEU A 210 3.47 -1.95 13.95
CA LEU A 210 3.73 -2.87 12.84
C LEU A 210 2.41 -3.28 12.21
N ILE A 211 2.34 -3.27 10.88
CA ILE A 211 1.31 -3.95 10.09
C ILE A 211 1.94 -4.97 9.16
N GLY A 212 1.49 -6.22 9.22
CA GLY A 212 1.78 -7.24 8.21
C GLY A 212 0.58 -7.46 7.29
N TYR A 213 0.81 -7.50 5.98
CA TYR A 213 -0.16 -7.85 4.95
C TYR A 213 0.20 -9.22 4.38
N VAL A 214 -0.61 -10.25 4.65
CA VAL A 214 -0.27 -11.65 4.33
C VAL A 214 -1.44 -12.39 3.68
N ALA A 215 -1.18 -13.03 2.53
CA ALA A 215 -2.23 -13.60 1.71
C ALA A 215 -2.82 -14.91 2.28
N THR A 216 -2.04 -15.69 3.00
CA THR A 216 -2.43 -17.06 3.39
C THR A 216 -2.53 -17.25 4.90
N THR A 217 -3.36 -18.20 5.33
CA THR A 217 -3.49 -18.53 6.77
C THR A 217 -2.22 -19.11 7.40
N PRO A 218 -1.33 -19.84 6.69
CA PRO A 218 -0.02 -20.19 7.24
C PRO A 218 0.88 -18.97 7.49
N GLN A 219 0.93 -18.01 6.56
CA GLN A 219 1.68 -16.77 6.76
C GLN A 219 1.13 -15.94 7.92
N LEU A 220 -0.20 -15.86 8.02
CA LEU A 220 -0.90 -15.24 9.15
C LEU A 220 -0.49 -15.89 10.48
N SER A 221 -0.54 -17.22 10.54
CA SER A 221 -0.16 -17.97 11.73
C SER A 221 1.29 -17.73 12.10
N GLU A 222 2.22 -17.84 11.14
CA GLU A 222 3.64 -17.71 11.41
C GLU A 222 4.01 -16.31 11.90
N LEU A 223 3.49 -15.24 11.28
CA LEU A 223 3.76 -13.88 11.74
C LEU A 223 3.23 -13.63 13.15
N VAL A 224 2.00 -14.08 13.44
CA VAL A 224 1.38 -13.90 14.77
C VAL A 224 2.16 -14.64 15.84
N GLU A 225 2.54 -15.90 15.61
CA GLU A 225 3.30 -16.66 16.59
C GLU A 225 4.74 -16.15 16.72
N ALA A 226 5.38 -15.72 15.63
CA ALA A 226 6.72 -15.11 15.70
C ALA A 226 6.74 -13.85 16.59
N LEU A 227 5.72 -12.99 16.49
CA LEU A 227 5.57 -11.82 17.36
C LEU A 227 5.36 -12.21 18.83
N ARG A 228 4.62 -13.29 19.11
CA ARG A 228 4.41 -13.80 20.48
C ARG A 228 5.67 -14.44 21.06
N GLU A 229 6.37 -15.26 20.27
CA GLU A 229 7.61 -15.93 20.66
C GLU A 229 8.70 -14.91 21.02
N ARG A 230 8.84 -13.84 20.22
CA ARG A 230 9.84 -12.78 20.47
C ARG A 230 9.54 -11.99 21.74
N GLY A 231 8.28 -11.78 22.08
CA GLY A 231 7.90 -10.88 23.16
C GLY A 231 8.22 -9.42 22.82
N GLY A 232 8.02 -8.48 23.75
CA GLY A 232 8.24 -7.06 23.46
C GLY A 232 7.19 -6.44 22.52
N TRP A 233 6.08 -7.16 22.26
CA TRP A 233 4.96 -6.71 21.44
C TRP A 233 3.65 -6.79 22.24
N THR A 234 2.70 -5.90 21.93
CA THR A 234 1.31 -6.14 22.32
C THR A 234 0.78 -7.38 21.62
N GLU A 235 -0.23 -8.04 22.20
CA GLU A 235 -0.89 -9.17 21.55
C GLU A 235 -1.30 -8.85 20.11
N PRO A 236 -0.81 -9.61 19.10
CA PRO A 236 -1.13 -9.36 17.71
C PRO A 236 -2.64 -9.47 17.46
N ARG A 237 -3.18 -8.50 16.72
CA ARG A 237 -4.55 -8.52 16.23
C ARG A 237 -4.53 -8.84 14.74
N ALA A 238 -5.20 -9.92 14.36
CA ALA A 238 -5.41 -10.30 12.97
C ALA A 238 -6.86 -10.04 12.54
N TRP A 239 -7.08 -9.58 11.31
CA TRP A 239 -8.41 -9.46 10.70
C TRP A 239 -8.35 -9.49 9.18
N GLU A 240 -9.52 -9.63 8.56
CA GLU A 240 -9.73 -9.45 7.12
C GLU A 240 -10.97 -8.57 6.89
N SER A 241 -11.16 -8.09 5.67
CA SER A 241 -12.33 -7.28 5.30
C SER A 241 -12.90 -7.74 3.95
N LEU A 242 -14.24 -7.80 3.89
CA LEU A 242 -14.98 -8.13 2.69
C LEU A 242 -15.78 -6.90 2.24
N VAL A 243 -15.63 -6.53 0.98
CA VAL A 243 -16.44 -5.48 0.33
C VAL A 243 -17.32 -6.15 -0.70
N ARG A 244 -18.64 -5.91 -0.61
CA ARG A 244 -19.64 -6.44 -1.52
C ARG A 244 -20.52 -5.31 -2.01
N ASP A 245 -20.41 -5.02 -3.30
CA ASP A 245 -21.20 -4.00 -3.97
C ASP A 245 -22.66 -4.45 -4.11
N TRP A 246 -23.53 -3.48 -4.36
CA TRP A 246 -24.96 -3.66 -4.50
C TRP A 246 -25.42 -3.15 -5.85
N HIS A 247 -26.22 -3.97 -6.53
CA HIS A 247 -27.06 -3.50 -7.60
C HIS A 247 -28.26 -2.76 -6.96
N ALA A 248 -28.40 -1.48 -7.26
CA ALA A 248 -29.40 -0.61 -6.66
C ALA A 248 -30.15 0.19 -7.74
N GLU A 249 -30.93 -0.52 -8.57
CA GLU A 249 -31.70 0.07 -9.67
C GLU A 249 -33.20 -0.15 -9.48
N GLY A 250 -33.95 0.91 -9.20
CA GLY A 250 -35.41 0.84 -9.01
C GLY A 250 -35.80 -0.15 -7.91
N LEU A 251 -36.58 -1.18 -8.25
CA LEU A 251 -36.96 -2.26 -7.33
C LEU A 251 -35.91 -3.37 -7.23
N ALA A 252 -34.92 -3.40 -8.13
CA ALA A 252 -33.84 -4.37 -8.10
C ALA A 252 -32.73 -3.87 -7.16
N VAL A 253 -32.98 -3.99 -5.85
CA VAL A 253 -32.01 -3.67 -4.79
C VAL A 253 -31.52 -4.95 -4.14
N ARG A 254 -30.30 -5.36 -4.46
CA ARG A 254 -29.69 -6.61 -3.96
C ARG A 254 -28.16 -6.55 -4.04
N PRO A 255 -27.44 -7.39 -3.28
CA PRO A 255 -26.01 -7.56 -3.48
C PRO A 255 -25.68 -8.00 -4.91
N ASP A 256 -24.49 -7.61 -5.37
CA ASP A 256 -23.95 -8.13 -6.61
C ASP A 256 -23.70 -9.64 -6.53
N HIS A 257 -23.88 -10.31 -7.67
CA HIS A 257 -23.74 -11.76 -7.75
C HIS A 257 -22.28 -12.23 -7.65
N ARG A 258 -21.32 -11.33 -7.89
CA ARG A 258 -19.89 -11.61 -7.82
C ARG A 258 -19.23 -10.59 -6.92
N MET A 259 -18.26 -11.05 -6.14
CA MET A 259 -17.42 -10.21 -5.31
C MET A 259 -16.01 -10.78 -5.24
N ILE A 260 -15.05 -9.95 -4.85
CA ILE A 260 -13.72 -10.41 -4.48
C ILE A 260 -13.82 -10.98 -3.07
N ALA A 261 -13.70 -12.31 -2.96
CA ALA A 261 -13.90 -13.02 -1.70
C ALA A 261 -12.71 -12.88 -0.75
N HIS A 262 -11.49 -12.72 -1.28
CA HIS A 262 -10.27 -12.62 -0.48
C HIS A 262 -9.21 -11.76 -1.18
N THR A 263 -8.31 -11.21 -0.37
CA THR A 263 -7.15 -10.40 -0.80
C THR A 263 -5.98 -10.80 0.09
N ALA A 264 -5.99 -10.33 1.34
CA ALA A 264 -5.06 -10.75 2.38
C ALA A 264 -5.67 -10.57 3.78
N PHE A 265 -4.97 -11.10 4.76
CA PHE A 265 -5.15 -10.79 6.17
C PHE A 265 -4.24 -9.62 6.56
N LEU A 266 -4.73 -8.80 7.48
CA LEU A 266 -3.95 -7.77 8.15
C LEU A 266 -3.61 -8.23 9.56
N VAL A 267 -2.36 -8.08 9.96
CA VAL A 267 -1.87 -8.30 11.33
C VAL A 267 -1.34 -6.99 11.87
N SER A 268 -1.75 -6.58 13.06
CA SER A 268 -1.21 -5.39 13.73
C SER A 268 -0.71 -5.72 15.13
N ALA A 269 0.43 -5.14 15.50
CA ALA A 269 0.97 -5.15 16.85
C ALA A 269 1.71 -3.83 17.13
N ARG A 270 1.77 -3.43 18.40
CA ARG A 270 2.57 -2.29 18.84
C ARG A 270 3.80 -2.75 19.60
N LYS A 271 4.93 -2.11 19.36
CA LYS A 271 6.17 -2.38 20.08
C LYS A 271 6.06 -1.88 21.51
N LEU A 272 6.46 -2.70 22.48
CA LEU A 272 6.54 -2.32 23.89
C LEU A 272 7.83 -1.50 24.15
N ALA A 273 7.87 -0.79 25.26
CA ALA A 273 9.11 -0.17 25.71
C ALA A 273 10.16 -1.22 26.10
N PRO A 274 11.46 -0.90 26.00
CA PRO A 274 12.53 -1.82 26.41
C PRO A 274 12.33 -2.33 27.83
N GLY A 275 12.46 -3.65 28.02
CA GLY A 275 12.30 -4.30 29.34
C GLY A 275 10.86 -4.40 29.85
N VAL A 276 9.85 -3.99 29.08
CA VAL A 276 8.44 -4.08 29.48
C VAL A 276 7.84 -5.39 28.97
N THR A 277 7.23 -6.13 29.89
CA THR A 277 6.36 -7.27 29.56
C THR A 277 4.90 -6.83 29.63
N ALA A 278 4.13 -7.12 28.58
CA ALA A 278 2.69 -6.86 28.59
C ALA A 278 1.99 -7.73 29.65
N PRO A 279 0.93 -7.23 30.30
CA PRO A 279 0.12 -8.04 31.21
C PRO A 279 -0.38 -9.31 30.50
N PRO A 280 -0.28 -10.49 31.15
CA PRO A 280 -0.66 -11.74 30.52
C PRO A 280 -2.15 -11.75 30.19
N ARG A 281 -2.50 -12.08 28.95
CA ARG A 281 -3.90 -12.35 28.60
C ARG A 281 -4.34 -13.66 29.25
N ARG A 282 -5.40 -13.61 30.05
CA ARG A 282 -6.07 -14.82 30.54
C ARG A 282 -6.75 -15.53 29.36
N ARG A 283 -6.08 -16.52 28.78
CA ARG A 283 -6.64 -17.45 27.78
C ARG A 283 -6.66 -18.85 28.37
N LYS A 284 -7.66 -19.66 27.99
CA LYS A 284 -7.60 -21.09 28.27
C LYS A 284 -6.47 -21.71 27.45
N PRO A 285 -5.65 -22.61 28.02
CA PRO A 285 -4.67 -23.38 27.25
C PRO A 285 -5.37 -24.06 26.07
N SER A 286 -4.76 -24.00 24.89
CA SER A 286 -5.27 -24.69 23.70
C SER A 286 -4.26 -25.76 23.28
N LYS A 287 -4.76 -26.95 22.91
CA LYS A 287 -3.92 -28.02 22.34
C LYS A 287 -3.15 -27.56 21.10
N GLY A 288 -3.67 -26.57 20.38
CA GLY A 288 -3.02 -25.99 19.22
C GLY A 288 -1.74 -25.22 19.55
N ALA A 289 -1.71 -24.48 20.66
CA ALA A 289 -0.52 -23.76 21.09
C ALA A 289 0.62 -24.72 21.49
N GLU A 290 0.28 -25.79 22.22
CA GLU A 290 1.24 -26.84 22.60
C GLU A 290 1.82 -27.55 21.37
N ALA A 291 0.97 -27.92 20.41
CA ALA A 291 1.40 -28.56 19.18
C ALA A 291 2.28 -27.65 18.31
N TYR A 292 1.99 -26.34 18.26
CA TYR A 292 2.83 -25.38 17.54
C TYR A 292 4.22 -25.27 18.17
N ALA A 293 4.31 -25.15 19.49
CA ALA A 293 5.59 -25.10 20.21
C ALA A 293 6.44 -26.35 19.94
N GLN A 294 5.83 -27.54 20.01
CA GLN A 294 6.52 -28.81 19.70
C GLN A 294 7.05 -28.84 18.26
N ARG A 295 6.26 -28.39 17.29
CA ARG A 295 6.68 -28.30 15.88
C ARG A 295 7.87 -27.35 15.71
N ARG A 296 7.87 -26.21 16.40
CA ARG A 296 8.95 -25.21 16.34
C ARG A 296 10.24 -25.75 16.95
N ASP A 297 10.16 -26.41 18.10
CA ASP A 297 11.31 -27.06 18.72
C ASP A 297 11.92 -28.14 17.82
N ALA A 298 11.09 -28.95 17.17
CA ALA A 298 11.54 -29.93 16.19
C ALA A 298 12.26 -29.30 14.99
N LEU A 299 11.73 -28.18 14.45
CA LEU A 299 12.37 -27.45 13.35
C LEU A 299 13.72 -26.84 13.77
N ARG A 300 13.81 -26.26 14.98
CA ARG A 300 15.07 -25.73 15.52
C ARG A 300 16.11 -26.84 15.73
N ALA A 301 15.69 -27.98 16.27
CA ALA A 301 16.57 -29.14 16.45
C ALA A 301 17.08 -29.67 15.09
N ALA A 302 16.21 -29.75 14.08
CA ALA A 302 16.60 -30.17 12.73
C ALA A 302 17.57 -29.18 12.06
N ALA A 303 17.35 -27.87 12.21
CA ALA A 303 18.25 -26.85 11.69
C ALA A 303 19.63 -26.90 12.37
N ALA A 304 19.66 -27.04 13.70
CA ALA A 304 20.90 -27.19 14.45
C ALA A 304 21.68 -28.46 14.08
N ALA A 305 20.98 -29.58 13.85
CA ALA A 305 21.60 -30.82 13.38
C ALA A 305 22.23 -30.65 11.98
N ARG A 306 21.53 -29.99 11.05
CA ARG A 306 22.08 -29.70 9.71
C ARG A 306 23.30 -28.79 9.75
N ALA A 307 23.28 -27.75 10.58
CA ALA A 307 24.43 -26.85 10.75
C ALA A 307 25.65 -27.55 11.38
N ALA A 308 25.43 -28.59 12.19
CA ALA A 308 26.51 -29.41 12.75
C ALA A 308 27.08 -30.43 11.75
N GLU A 309 26.38 -30.71 10.64
CA GLU A 309 26.78 -31.65 9.60
C GLU A 309 27.50 -30.98 8.40
N GLU A 310 27.54 -29.65 8.31
CA GLU A 310 28.35 -28.92 7.31
C GLU A 310 29.80 -28.72 7.82
N PRO A 311 30.81 -29.44 7.28
CA PRO A 311 32.20 -29.17 7.63
C PRO A 311 32.65 -27.83 7.05
N GLU A 312 33.40 -27.03 7.82
CA GLU A 312 34.11 -25.84 7.33
C GLU A 312 34.92 -26.20 6.08
N GLN A 313 34.44 -25.80 4.90
CA GLN A 313 35.23 -25.83 3.68
C GLN A 313 36.14 -24.59 3.68
N SER A 314 37.41 -24.84 4.02
CA SER A 314 38.57 -23.98 3.78
C SER A 314 38.85 -23.76 2.30
#